data_AF-A0A844Q6R7-F1
#
_entry.id   AF-A0A844Q6R7-F1
#
_cell.length_a   1.000
_cell.length_b   1.000
_cell.length_c   1.000
_cell.angle_alpha   90.00
_cell.angle_beta   90.00
_cell.angle_gamma   90.00
#
_symmetry.space_group_name_H-M   'P 1'
#
loop_
_entity.id
_entity.type
_entity.pdbx_description
1 polymer ?
#
loop_
_entity_poly.entity_id
_entity_poly.type
_entity_poly.pdbx_seq_one_letter_code
_entity_poly.pdbx_strand_id
1 'polypeptide(L)'
;MKTVWWNGTIFTMHKYDDRVEAICTSERAIEEVGTFEQLQPYADRIIDLKGWTVYPLIVELYEDIISFDDDHFSLSREVIERFECRLVDIAREVAQWNEQYGVTSFTALQQYIVSHVPVEKRVSTRGKIANGHEAHFLMLEEDIFQMFDHDIEEASIGMLVVNGTVVHHRTFDRASKTS
;
A
#
# COMPACT_ATOMS: atom_id res chain seq x y z
N MET A 1 -14.10 11.77 -11.06
CA MET A 1 -14.60 11.76 -9.66
C MET A 1 -13.39 11.76 -8.74
N LYS A 2 -13.33 12.71 -7.80
CA LYS A 2 -12.25 12.87 -6.82
C LYS A 2 -12.59 12.12 -5.54
N THR A 3 -11.68 11.27 -5.09
CA THR A 3 -11.79 10.53 -3.84
C THR A 3 -10.67 10.94 -2.91
N VAL A 4 -11.01 11.34 -1.69
CA VAL A 4 -10.06 11.66 -0.63
C VAL A 4 -9.99 10.50 0.36
N TRP A 5 -8.79 9.97 0.55
CA TRP A 5 -8.46 8.90 1.49
C TRP A 5 -7.78 9.53 2.70
N TRP A 6 -8.29 9.30 3.91
CA TRP A 6 -7.83 9.97 5.13
C TRP A 6 -7.94 9.08 6.37
N ASN A 7 -7.46 9.58 7.51
CA ASN A 7 -7.50 8.88 8.81
C ASN A 7 -6.68 7.58 8.78
N GLY A 8 -5.44 7.64 8.30
CA GLY A 8 -4.49 6.53 8.30
C GLY A 8 -3.06 7.03 8.44
N THR A 9 -2.11 6.12 8.64
CA THR A 9 -0.68 6.43 8.63
C THR A 9 -0.14 6.26 7.22
N ILE A 10 0.02 7.35 6.45
CA ILE A 10 0.29 7.27 5.02
C ILE A 10 1.77 7.54 4.74
N PHE A 11 2.52 6.52 4.33
CA PHE A 11 3.93 6.65 3.94
C PHE A 11 4.06 6.98 2.46
N THR A 12 4.76 8.07 2.12
CA THR A 12 4.95 8.49 0.72
C THR A 12 6.03 7.71 -0.01
N MET A 13 6.98 7.15 0.75
CA MET A 13 8.25 6.57 0.27
C MET A 13 9.12 7.54 -0.54
N HIS A 14 8.89 8.85 -0.42
CA HIS A 14 9.69 9.85 -1.10
C HIS A 14 11.01 10.15 -0.36
N LYS A 15 10.96 10.23 0.97
CA LYS A 15 12.14 10.33 1.86
C LYS A 15 11.93 9.43 3.08
N TYR A 16 13.00 9.26 3.86
CA TYR A 16 12.94 8.52 5.13
C TYR A 16 11.80 9.03 6.00
N ASP A 17 10.90 8.13 6.39
CA ASP A 17 9.76 8.40 7.27
C ASP A 17 8.84 9.55 6.79
N ASP A 18 8.80 9.79 5.47
CA ASP A 18 7.97 10.84 4.89
C ASP A 18 6.51 10.40 4.83
N ARG A 19 5.62 11.24 5.38
CA ARG A 19 4.20 10.94 5.58
C ARG A 19 3.30 12.09 5.20
N VAL A 20 2.05 11.77 4.86
CA VAL A 20 0.97 12.72 4.62
C VAL A 20 -0.28 12.30 5.40
N GLU A 21 -1.24 13.21 5.58
CA GLU A 21 -2.47 12.89 6.32
C GLU A 21 -3.58 12.39 5.39
N ALA A 22 -3.56 12.82 4.13
CA ALA A 22 -4.57 12.47 3.14
C ALA A 22 -4.01 12.41 1.71
N ILE A 23 -4.68 11.61 0.88
CA ILE A 23 -4.43 11.45 -0.56
C ILE A 23 -5.71 11.85 -1.30
N CYS A 24 -5.60 12.68 -2.32
CA CYS A 24 -6.67 12.95 -3.27
C CYS A 24 -6.37 12.24 -4.59
N THR A 25 -7.27 11.37 -5.03
CA THR A 25 -7.14 10.64 -6.28
C THR A 25 -8.27 10.98 -7.24
N SER A 26 -7.99 11.01 -8.53
CA SER A 26 -9.01 11.06 -9.57
C SER A 26 -8.65 10.13 -10.72
N GLU A 27 -9.64 9.39 -11.20
CA GLU A 27 -9.45 8.35 -12.21
C GLU A 27 -8.38 7.34 -11.78
N ARG A 28 -7.17 7.40 -12.35
CA ARG A 28 -6.05 6.49 -12.07
C ARG A 28 -4.88 7.16 -11.36
N ALA A 29 -4.98 8.46 -11.07
CA ALA A 29 -3.86 9.26 -10.61
C ALA A 29 -4.10 9.86 -9.23
N ILE A 30 -2.99 10.13 -8.55
CA ILE A 30 -2.92 10.96 -7.36
C ILE A 30 -2.86 12.40 -7.83
N GLU A 31 -3.94 13.13 -7.59
CA GLU A 31 -4.04 14.55 -7.93
C GLU A 31 -3.24 15.38 -6.94
N GLU A 32 -3.29 15.03 -5.65
CA GLU A 32 -2.67 15.80 -4.59
C GLU A 32 -2.49 14.97 -3.32
N VAL A 33 -1.51 15.35 -2.50
CA VAL A 33 -1.26 14.79 -1.17
C VAL A 33 -1.05 15.94 -0.20
N GLY A 34 -1.48 15.81 1.05
CA GLY A 34 -1.41 16.90 2.02
C GLY A 34 -2.18 16.63 3.29
N THR A 35 -2.69 17.70 3.92
CA THR A 35 -3.56 17.57 5.09
C THR A 35 -4.98 17.22 4.68
N PHE A 36 -5.74 16.55 5.56
CA PHE A 36 -7.15 16.27 5.27
C PHE A 36 -7.96 17.56 5.05
N GLU A 37 -7.67 18.61 5.84
CA GLU A 37 -8.34 19.90 5.73
C GLU A 37 -8.15 20.57 4.37
N GLN A 38 -6.98 20.42 3.76
CA GLN A 38 -6.67 20.97 2.44
C GLN A 38 -7.41 20.23 1.33
N LEU A 39 -7.58 18.92 1.46
CA LEU A 39 -8.09 18.06 0.37
C LEU A 39 -9.60 17.84 0.42
N GLN A 40 -10.20 17.79 1.61
CA GLN A 40 -11.65 17.56 1.79
C GLN A 40 -12.57 18.49 0.97
N PRO A 41 -12.26 19.78 0.72
CA PRO A 41 -13.17 20.66 -0.02
C PRO A 41 -13.31 20.27 -1.51
N TYR A 42 -12.38 19.48 -2.04
CA TYR A 42 -12.39 19.03 -3.43
C TYR A 42 -12.93 17.61 -3.61
N ALA A 43 -13.35 16.94 -2.53
CA ALA A 43 -13.73 15.54 -2.54
C ALA A 43 -15.18 15.35 -3.06
N ASP A 44 -15.35 14.54 -4.10
CA ASP A 44 -16.67 13.98 -4.44
C ASP A 44 -17.01 12.83 -3.50
N ARG A 45 -15.98 12.12 -3.01
CA ARG A 45 -16.08 10.99 -2.09
C ARG A 45 -14.98 11.05 -1.04
N ILE A 46 -15.31 10.71 0.20
CA ILE A 46 -14.34 10.58 1.29
C ILE A 46 -14.32 9.12 1.77
N ILE A 47 -13.12 8.56 1.92
CA ILE A 47 -12.89 7.20 2.42
C ILE A 47 -12.05 7.27 3.68
N ASP A 48 -12.62 6.81 4.78
CA ASP A 48 -11.95 6.64 6.08
C ASP A 48 -11.12 5.35 6.06
N LEU A 49 -9.81 5.51 6.29
CA LEU A 49 -8.82 4.43 6.33
C LEU A 49 -8.75 3.75 7.71
N LYS A 50 -9.57 4.16 8.68
CA LYS A 50 -9.74 3.49 9.98
C LYS A 50 -8.47 3.37 10.83
N GLY A 51 -7.53 4.29 10.66
CA GLY A 51 -6.22 4.26 11.31
C GLY A 51 -5.22 3.30 10.67
N TRP A 52 -5.58 2.61 9.58
CA TRP A 52 -4.70 1.68 8.88
C TRP A 52 -3.47 2.38 8.31
N THR A 53 -2.41 1.61 8.13
CA THR A 53 -1.15 2.08 7.59
C THR A 53 -1.13 1.89 6.09
N VAL A 54 -0.81 2.95 5.35
CA VAL A 54 -0.84 2.97 3.88
C VAL A 54 0.58 3.00 3.35
N TYR A 55 0.84 2.09 2.42
CA TYR A 55 2.09 1.98 1.67
C TYR A 55 1.80 2.14 0.18
N PRO A 56 2.72 2.72 -0.61
CA PRO A 56 2.63 2.60 -2.05
C PRO A 56 2.69 1.13 -2.43
N LEU A 57 1.86 0.71 -3.39
CA LEU A 57 1.90 -0.67 -3.85
C LEU A 57 3.24 -0.97 -4.55
N ILE A 58 3.82 -2.13 -4.22
CA ILE A 58 5.04 -2.63 -4.85
C ILE A 58 4.74 -2.96 -6.31
N VAL A 59 5.62 -2.55 -7.24
CA VAL A 59 5.36 -2.70 -8.69
C VAL A 59 5.23 -4.15 -9.13
N GLU A 60 6.03 -5.05 -8.57
CA GLU A 60 5.93 -6.51 -8.80
C GLU A 60 4.53 -7.03 -8.43
N LEU A 61 4.05 -6.65 -7.24
CA LEU A 61 2.73 -7.05 -6.74
C LEU A 61 1.59 -6.50 -7.63
N TYR A 62 1.74 -5.30 -8.18
CA TYR A 62 0.79 -4.74 -9.14
C TYR A 62 0.69 -5.60 -10.40
N GLU A 63 1.84 -6.04 -10.95
CA GLU A 63 1.87 -6.85 -12.18
C GLU A 63 1.22 -8.21 -11.98
N ASP A 64 1.46 -8.83 -10.82
CA ASP A 64 0.78 -10.06 -10.44
C ASP A 64 -0.74 -9.84 -10.40
N ILE A 65 -1.23 -8.81 -9.69
CA ILE A 65 -2.67 -8.52 -9.58
C ILE A 65 -3.32 -8.37 -10.96
N ILE A 66 -2.75 -7.55 -11.85
CA ILE A 66 -3.36 -7.31 -13.17
C ILE A 66 -3.24 -8.52 -14.10
N SER A 67 -2.30 -9.43 -13.85
CA SER A 67 -2.15 -10.67 -14.64
C SER A 67 -3.20 -11.72 -14.28
N PHE A 68 -3.75 -11.65 -13.06
CA PHE A 68 -4.76 -12.59 -12.59
C PHE A 68 -6.19 -12.14 -12.89
N ASP A 69 -6.43 -10.85 -13.18
CA ASP A 69 -7.77 -10.32 -13.32
C ASP A 69 -7.84 -9.23 -14.42
N ASP A 70 -8.34 -9.63 -15.59
CA ASP A 70 -8.60 -8.73 -16.72
C ASP A 70 -9.70 -7.70 -16.39
N ASP A 71 -10.57 -7.98 -15.41
CA ASP A 71 -11.82 -7.26 -15.13
C ASP A 71 -11.85 -6.58 -13.74
N HIS A 72 -10.72 -6.07 -13.23
CA HIS A 72 -10.54 -4.88 -12.35
C HIS A 72 -11.57 -4.49 -11.23
N PHE A 73 -12.50 -5.33 -10.79
CA PHE A 73 -13.57 -4.93 -9.88
C PHE A 73 -13.63 -5.70 -8.55
N SER A 74 -13.03 -6.89 -8.45
CA SER A 74 -12.83 -7.58 -7.17
C SER A 74 -11.90 -8.79 -7.34
N LEU A 75 -10.81 -8.84 -6.57
CA LEU A 75 -9.93 -10.01 -6.59
C LEU A 75 -10.63 -11.23 -5.99
N SER A 76 -10.40 -12.40 -6.58
CA SER A 76 -10.85 -13.67 -6.02
C SER A 76 -10.09 -13.98 -4.72
N ARG A 77 -10.69 -14.79 -3.85
CA ARG A 77 -10.04 -15.23 -2.60
C ARG A 77 -8.68 -15.89 -2.85
N GLU A 78 -8.57 -16.71 -3.89
CA GLU A 78 -7.32 -17.38 -4.26
C GLU A 78 -6.21 -16.37 -4.63
N VAL A 79 -6.56 -15.31 -5.36
CA VAL A 79 -5.61 -14.24 -5.71
C VAL A 79 -5.17 -13.47 -4.45
N ILE A 80 -6.10 -13.19 -3.54
CA ILE A 80 -5.79 -12.51 -2.27
C ILE A 80 -4.87 -13.37 -1.40
N GLU A 81 -5.16 -14.66 -1.24
CA GLU A 81 -4.33 -15.57 -0.43
C GLU A 81 -2.90 -15.67 -0.99
N ARG A 82 -2.74 -15.72 -2.33
CA ARG A 82 -1.41 -15.70 -2.96
C ARG A 82 -0.69 -14.37 -2.76
N PHE A 83 -1.42 -13.26 -2.81
CA PHE A 83 -0.88 -11.93 -2.56
C PHE A 83 -0.41 -11.78 -1.10
N GLU A 84 -1.18 -12.28 -0.14
CA GLU A 84 -0.79 -12.34 1.28
C GLU A 84 0.48 -13.18 1.47
N CYS A 85 0.57 -14.36 0.84
CA CYS A 85 1.80 -15.15 0.87
C CYS A 85 3.00 -14.38 0.32
N ARG A 86 2.84 -13.64 -0.78
CA ARG A 86 3.95 -12.86 -1.36
C ARG A 86 4.37 -11.70 -0.46
N LEU A 87 3.44 -11.05 0.24
CA LEU A 87 3.78 -10.02 1.24
C LEU A 87 4.63 -10.59 2.37
N VAL A 88 4.31 -11.78 2.86
CA VAL A 88 5.10 -12.48 3.89
C VAL A 88 6.53 -12.75 3.39
N ASP A 89 6.69 -13.17 2.14
CA ASP A 89 8.03 -13.39 1.58
C ASP A 89 8.82 -12.07 1.45
N ILE A 90 8.18 -10.99 0.99
CA ILE A 90 8.81 -9.66 0.91
C ILE A 90 9.23 -9.18 2.29
N ALA A 91 8.39 -9.39 3.31
CA ALA A 91 8.72 -9.05 4.69
C ALA A 91 9.98 -9.78 5.19
N ARG A 92 10.11 -11.07 4.89
CA ARG A 92 11.31 -11.85 5.22
C ARG A 92 12.55 -11.33 4.49
N GLU A 93 12.42 -10.99 3.21
CA GLU A 93 13.52 -10.41 2.42
C GLU A 93 13.97 -9.05 2.99
N VAL A 94 13.02 -8.20 3.40
CA VAL A 94 13.27 -6.91 4.07
C VAL A 94 13.97 -7.11 5.42
N ALA A 95 13.53 -8.06 6.24
CA ALA A 95 14.17 -8.37 7.52
C ALA A 95 15.61 -8.88 7.34
N GLN A 96 15.86 -9.74 6.35
CA GLN A 96 17.21 -10.19 6.02
C GLN A 96 18.11 -9.04 5.59
N TRP A 97 17.58 -8.09 4.82
CA TRP A 97 18.32 -6.89 4.43
C TRP A 97 18.68 -6.03 5.65
N ASN A 98 17.75 -5.85 6.59
CA ASN A 98 18.02 -5.15 7.84
C ASN A 98 19.19 -5.78 8.60
N GLU A 99 19.17 -7.10 8.79
CA GLU A 99 20.21 -7.83 9.51
C GLU A 99 21.57 -7.76 8.78
N GLN A 100 21.57 -7.97 7.47
CA GLN A 100 22.80 -8.01 6.67
C GLN A 100 23.49 -6.65 6.58
N TYR A 101 22.73 -5.55 6.46
CA TYR A 101 23.28 -4.22 6.17
C TYR A 101 23.13 -3.22 7.32
N GLY A 102 22.49 -3.59 8.43
CA GLY A 102 22.28 -2.72 9.58
C GLY A 102 21.39 -1.51 9.28
N VAL A 103 20.42 -1.68 8.38
CA VAL A 103 19.46 -0.64 7.98
C VAL A 103 18.12 -0.84 8.69
N THR A 104 17.26 0.18 8.68
CA THR A 104 15.90 0.07 9.21
C THR A 104 14.96 -0.59 8.21
N SER A 105 13.86 -1.21 8.70
CA SER A 105 12.83 -1.81 7.85
C SER A 105 12.27 -0.84 6.81
N PHE A 106 12.15 0.45 7.16
CA PHE A 106 11.80 1.50 6.21
C PHE A 106 12.80 1.57 5.05
N THR A 107 14.09 1.64 5.37
CA THR A 107 15.15 1.77 4.37
C THR A 107 15.24 0.52 3.51
N ALA A 108 15.15 -0.67 4.11
CA ALA A 108 15.14 -1.93 3.39
C ALA A 108 13.91 -2.06 2.46
N LEU A 109 12.70 -1.73 2.92
CA LEU A 109 11.50 -1.75 2.07
C LEU A 109 11.57 -0.71 0.95
N GLN A 110 12.04 0.50 1.24
CA GLN A 110 12.23 1.53 0.22
C GLN A 110 13.22 1.06 -0.86
N GLN A 111 14.33 0.44 -0.45
CA GLN A 111 15.31 -0.13 -1.37
C GLN A 111 14.73 -1.31 -2.16
N TYR A 112 13.97 -2.19 -1.50
CA TYR A 112 13.25 -3.30 -2.15
C TYR A 112 12.34 -2.78 -3.27
N ILE A 113 11.49 -1.78 -2.97
CA ILE A 113 10.59 -1.17 -3.95
C ILE A 113 11.39 -0.62 -5.13
N VAL A 114 12.47 0.12 -4.87
CA VAL A 114 13.30 0.72 -5.93
C VAL A 114 14.07 -0.33 -6.76
N SER A 115 14.58 -1.39 -6.13
CA SER A 115 15.39 -2.42 -6.79
C SER A 115 14.57 -3.32 -7.70
N HIS A 116 13.30 -3.56 -7.35
CA HIS A 116 12.39 -4.43 -8.09
C HIS A 116 11.55 -3.69 -9.15
N VAL A 117 11.80 -2.40 -9.38
CA VAL A 117 11.24 -1.67 -10.53
C VAL A 117 12.12 -1.92 -11.76
N PRO A 118 11.59 -2.53 -12.84
CA PRO A 118 12.33 -2.74 -14.09
C PRO A 118 12.97 -1.44 -14.58
N VAL A 119 14.17 -1.50 -15.16
CA VAL A 119 14.94 -0.30 -15.56
C VAL A 119 14.13 0.58 -16.52
N GLU A 120 13.42 -0.02 -17.47
CA GLU A 120 12.53 0.68 -18.39
C GLU A 120 11.33 1.36 -17.70
N LYS A 121 10.96 0.88 -16.50
CA LYS A 121 9.89 1.43 -15.65
C LYS A 121 10.42 2.35 -14.54
N ARG A 122 11.71 2.68 -14.51
CA ARG A 122 12.28 3.66 -13.54
C ARG A 122 11.86 5.11 -13.79
N VAL A 123 11.24 5.38 -14.94
CA VAL A 123 10.51 6.63 -15.23
C VAL A 123 9.04 6.53 -14.77
N SER A 124 8.60 5.36 -14.30
CA SER A 124 7.21 5.16 -13.87
C SER A 124 6.94 5.96 -12.60
N THR A 125 5.69 6.38 -12.49
CA THR A 125 5.20 7.09 -11.33
C THR A 125 4.67 6.11 -10.28
N ARG A 126 5.21 4.88 -10.23
CA ARG A 126 4.78 3.81 -9.30
C ARG A 126 5.76 3.66 -8.14
N GLY A 127 5.30 3.09 -7.03
CA GLY A 127 6.11 2.88 -5.82
C GLY A 127 6.29 4.12 -4.94
N LYS A 128 5.53 5.20 -5.20
CA LYS A 128 5.47 6.41 -4.35
C LYS A 128 4.05 6.95 -4.31
N ILE A 129 3.71 7.63 -3.22
CA ILE A 129 2.46 8.38 -3.08
C ILE A 129 2.78 9.88 -3.20
N ALA A 130 2.56 10.45 -4.37
CA ALA A 130 2.83 11.86 -4.66
C ALA A 130 1.99 12.36 -5.84
N ASN A 131 1.85 13.68 -5.97
CA ASN A 131 1.13 14.30 -7.11
C ASN A 131 1.66 13.75 -8.46
N GLY A 132 0.73 13.40 -9.36
CA GLY A 132 1.01 12.85 -10.69
C GLY A 132 1.37 11.37 -10.70
N HIS A 133 1.38 10.71 -9.54
CA HIS A 133 1.67 9.27 -9.43
C HIS A 133 0.43 8.40 -9.62
N GLU A 134 0.64 7.15 -10.05
CA GLU A 134 -0.46 6.22 -10.19
C GLU A 134 -1.05 5.86 -8.81
N ALA A 135 -2.37 5.81 -8.71
CA ALA A 135 -3.09 5.59 -7.46
C ALA A 135 -3.16 4.10 -7.10
N HIS A 136 -2.04 3.53 -6.65
CA HIS A 136 -1.95 2.17 -6.15
C HIS A 136 -1.44 2.14 -4.71
N PHE A 137 -2.26 1.60 -3.79
CA PHE A 137 -1.97 1.60 -2.37
C PHE A 137 -2.30 0.25 -1.75
N LEU A 138 -1.44 -0.18 -0.84
CA LEU A 138 -1.69 -1.27 0.09
C LEU A 138 -1.96 -0.69 1.47
N MET A 139 -3.08 -1.07 2.07
CA MET A 139 -3.42 -0.70 3.43
C MET A 139 -3.36 -1.92 4.33
N LEU A 140 -2.46 -1.87 5.30
CA LEU A 140 -2.31 -2.88 6.34
C LEU A 140 -2.96 -2.37 7.64
N GLU A 141 -3.54 -3.27 8.42
CA GLU A 141 -4.11 -2.88 9.71
C GLU A 141 -3.03 -2.45 10.71
N GLU A 142 -1.82 -2.99 10.54
CA GLU A 142 -0.64 -2.74 11.36
C GLU A 142 0.39 -1.82 10.67
N ASP A 143 1.26 -1.19 11.46
CA ASP A 143 2.44 -0.48 10.97
C ASP A 143 3.64 -1.46 11.00
N ILE A 144 4.00 -2.03 9.83
CA ILE A 144 5.07 -3.02 9.71
C ILE A 144 6.46 -2.45 10.05
N PHE A 145 6.62 -1.13 10.16
CA PHE A 145 7.87 -0.53 10.63
C PHE A 145 7.99 -0.47 12.15
N GLN A 146 6.89 -0.69 12.87
CA GLN A 146 6.85 -0.78 14.33
C GLN A 146 6.78 -2.23 14.82
N MET A 147 6.60 -3.20 13.91
CA MET A 147 6.55 -4.63 14.21
C MET A 147 7.96 -5.20 14.35
N PHE A 148 8.12 -6.22 15.19
CA PHE A 148 9.36 -7.02 15.18
C PHE A 148 9.39 -7.92 13.95
N ASP A 149 10.59 -8.28 13.47
CA ASP A 149 10.76 -9.07 12.24
C ASP A 149 9.94 -10.37 12.21
N HIS A 150 9.71 -11.00 13.37
CA HIS A 150 8.92 -12.23 13.50
C HIS A 150 7.40 -11.99 13.47
N ASP A 151 6.95 -10.77 13.77
CA ASP A 151 5.54 -10.41 13.82
C ASP A 151 5.02 -9.96 12.45
N ILE A 152 5.89 -9.60 11.50
CA ILE A 152 5.47 -9.06 10.19
C ILE A 152 4.57 -10.05 9.43
N GLU A 153 4.72 -11.35 9.68
CA GLU A 153 3.85 -12.39 9.10
C GLU A 153 2.38 -12.31 9.57
N GLU A 154 2.12 -11.60 10.67
CA GLU A 154 0.79 -11.38 11.22
C GLU A 154 0.07 -10.16 10.62
N ALA A 155 0.77 -9.36 9.81
CA ALA A 155 0.19 -8.16 9.20
C ALA A 155 -0.99 -8.52 8.28
N SER A 156 -2.12 -7.86 8.49
CA SER A 156 -3.37 -8.12 7.78
C SER A 156 -3.65 -7.06 6.72
N ILE A 157 -4.09 -7.48 5.54
CA ILE A 157 -4.55 -6.56 4.49
C ILE A 157 -5.94 -6.04 4.85
N GLY A 158 -6.06 -4.74 5.13
CA GLY A 158 -7.34 -4.08 5.33
C GLY A 158 -8.00 -3.68 4.02
N MET A 159 -7.21 -3.13 3.08
CA MET A 159 -7.70 -2.70 1.77
C MET A 159 -6.57 -2.67 0.73
N LEU A 160 -6.93 -2.92 -0.52
CA LEU A 160 -6.04 -2.78 -1.68
C LEU A 160 -6.71 -1.87 -2.72
N VAL A 161 -5.98 -0.85 -3.13
CA VAL A 161 -6.40 0.10 -4.16
C VAL A 161 -5.47 -0.03 -5.35
N VAL A 162 -6.06 -0.24 -6.52
CA VAL A 162 -5.35 -0.36 -7.80
C VAL A 162 -6.04 0.56 -8.81
N ASN A 163 -5.27 1.41 -9.49
CA ASN A 163 -5.78 2.38 -10.46
C ASN A 163 -6.89 3.28 -9.87
N GLY A 164 -6.77 3.67 -8.59
CA GLY A 164 -7.78 4.47 -7.88
C GLY A 164 -9.05 3.71 -7.47
N THR A 165 -9.14 2.41 -7.79
CA THR A 165 -10.29 1.55 -7.48
C THR A 165 -9.97 0.61 -6.32
N VAL A 166 -10.91 0.44 -5.40
CA VAL A 166 -10.81 -0.58 -4.35
C VAL A 166 -11.03 -1.95 -4.98
N VAL A 167 -9.98 -2.78 -5.04
CA VAL A 167 -10.04 -4.14 -5.61
C VAL A 167 -10.13 -5.23 -4.54
N HIS A 168 -9.78 -4.88 -3.30
CA HIS A 168 -10.01 -5.70 -2.12
C HIS A 168 -10.31 -4.81 -0.91
N HIS A 169 -11.23 -5.25 -0.06
CA HIS A 169 -11.48 -4.68 1.26
C HIS A 169 -11.89 -5.80 2.20
N ARG A 170 -11.23 -5.88 3.35
CA ARG A 170 -11.55 -6.86 4.38
C ARG A 170 -12.93 -6.52 4.97
N THR A 171 -13.93 -7.34 4.65
CA THR A 171 -15.19 -7.33 5.39
C THR A 171 -14.92 -7.95 6.76
N PHE A 172 -15.10 -7.17 7.83
CA PHE A 172 -15.05 -7.69 9.20
C PHE A 172 -16.13 -8.76 9.40
N ASP A 173 -15.81 -10.02 9.12
CA ASP A 173 -16.53 -11.13 9.72
C ASP A 173 -16.00 -11.26 11.14
N ARG A 174 -16.72 -10.67 12.10
CA ARG A 174 -16.62 -11.05 13.52
C ARG A 174 -17.11 -12.50 13.65
N ALA A 175 -16.26 -13.44 13.30
CA ALA A 175 -16.42 -14.84 13.63
C ALA A 175 -15.05 -15.43 14.00
N SER A 176 -14.84 -15.49 15.33
CA SER A 176 -14.01 -16.49 16.03
C SER A 176 -12.54 -16.65 15.62
N LYS A 177 -11.65 -16.06 16.42
CA LYS A 177 -10.54 -16.82 17.02
C LYS A 177 -10.44 -16.48 18.51
N THR A 178 -11.32 -17.11 19.28
CA THR A 178 -10.92 -17.63 20.59
C THR A 178 -10.11 -18.89 20.32
N SER A 179 -8.84 -18.87 20.69
CA SER A 179 -8.06 -20.06 21.06
C SER A 179 -7.03 -19.62 22.08
#